data_AF-A0A0M6YKY1-F1
#
_entry.id   AF-A0A0M6YKY1-F1
#
_cell.length_a   1.000
_cell.length_b   1.000
_cell.length_c   1.000
_cell.angle_alpha   90.00
_cell.angle_beta   90.00
_cell.angle_gamma   90.00
#
_symmetry.space_group_name_H-M   'P 1'
#
loop_
_entity.id
_entity.type
_entity.pdbx_description
1 polymer ?
#
loop_
_entity_poly.entity_id
_entity_poly.type
_entity_poly.pdbx_seq_one_letter_code
_entity_poly.pdbx_strand_id
1 'polypeptide(L)'
;MRYAPLLLLLLPACDPGLPPANAAISAQAQAQGFPRLLPLDPLLAEGTRASRAAAAQASLRARGAGLRGARITAPATGDLATRGQRLRQRAAELRAVDI
;
A
#
# COMPACT_ATOMS: atom_id res chain seq x y z
N MET A 1 -39.03 49.63 0.50
CA MET A 1 -38.54 48.78 1.61
C MET A 1 -38.24 47.36 1.10
N ARG A 2 -37.17 47.16 0.32
CA ARG A 2 -36.91 45.90 -0.42
C ARG A 2 -35.55 45.23 -0.11
N TYR A 3 -34.80 45.74 0.87
CA TYR A 3 -33.45 45.25 1.21
C TYR A 3 -33.32 44.71 2.65
N ALA A 4 -34.41 44.72 3.43
CA ALA A 4 -34.43 44.22 4.80
C ALA A 4 -33.99 42.75 4.97
N PRO A 5 -34.33 41.79 4.08
CA PRO A 5 -33.97 40.39 4.32
C PRO A 5 -32.48 40.09 4.06
N LEU A 6 -31.78 40.92 3.28
CA LEU A 6 -30.36 40.70 2.97
C LEU A 6 -29.44 41.16 4.13
N LEU A 7 -29.89 42.14 4.92
CA LEU A 7 -29.18 42.65 6.10
C LEU A 7 -29.23 41.68 7.29
N LEU A 8 -30.25 40.82 7.37
CA LEU A 8 -30.40 39.80 8.42
C LEU A 8 -29.42 38.62 8.26
N LEU A 9 -28.87 38.41 7.06
CA LEU A 9 -27.88 37.35 6.77
C LEU A 9 -26.43 37.76 7.15
N LEU A 10 -26.21 39.03 7.52
CA LEU A 10 -24.92 39.58 7.93
C LEU A 10 -24.76 39.64 9.46
N LEU A 11 -25.75 39.17 10.22
CA LEU A 11 -25.60 38.98 11.66
C LEU A 11 -24.63 37.82 11.91
N PRO A 12 -23.56 38.03 12.70
CA PRO A 12 -22.56 37.01 12.92
C PRO A 12 -23.22 35.80 13.59
N ALA A 13 -22.96 34.61 13.05
CA ALA A 13 -23.29 33.33 13.66
C ALA A 13 -22.41 33.07 14.90
N CYS A 14 -22.30 34.05 15.80
CA CYS A 14 -21.69 33.92 17.11
C CYS A 14 -22.82 33.69 18.10
N ASP A 15 -22.93 32.45 18.58
CA ASP A 15 -23.78 32.10 19.72
C ASP A 15 -23.41 33.02 20.91
N PRO A 16 -24.37 33.78 21.47
CA PRO A 16 -24.12 34.69 22.59
C PRO A 16 -23.73 33.95 23.88
N GLY A 17 -23.85 32.61 23.91
CA GLY A 17 -23.36 31.75 25.00
C GLY A 17 -21.89 31.33 24.87
N LEU A 18 -21.19 31.71 23.78
CA LEU A 18 -19.78 31.37 23.63
C LEU A 18 -18.92 32.16 24.63
N PRO A 19 -18.07 31.48 25.43
CA PRO A 19 -17.16 32.18 26.32
C PRO A 19 -16.24 33.09 25.50
N PRO A 20 -15.86 34.27 26.04
CA PRO A 20 -14.94 35.16 25.36
C PRO A 20 -13.65 34.41 25.03
N ALA A 21 -13.29 34.35 23.74
CA ALA A 21 -12.17 33.54 23.25
C ALA A 21 -10.86 33.83 24.00
N ASN A 22 -10.67 35.07 24.46
CA ASN A 22 -9.46 35.49 25.15
C ASN A 22 -9.39 35.03 26.62
N ALA A 23 -10.51 34.65 27.25
CA ALA A 23 -10.52 34.21 28.64
C ALA A 23 -10.13 32.72 28.80
N ALA A 24 -10.23 31.93 27.73
CA ALA A 24 -9.97 30.49 27.75
C ALA A 24 -8.57 30.10 27.22
N ILE A 25 -7.80 31.05 26.66
CA ILE A 25 -6.49 30.77 26.08
C ILE A 25 -5.42 31.07 27.13
N SER A 26 -4.67 30.06 27.54
CA SER A 26 -3.57 30.22 28.49
C SER A 26 -2.47 31.15 27.95
N ALA A 27 -1.73 31.82 28.84
CA ALA A 27 -0.58 32.65 28.45
C ALA A 27 0.47 31.84 27.65
N GLN A 28 0.60 30.54 27.95
CA GLN A 28 1.47 29.63 27.21
C GLN A 28 1.00 29.40 25.77
N ALA A 29 -0.32 29.28 25.54
CA ALA A 29 -0.88 29.14 24.21
C ALA A 29 -0.80 30.45 23.40
N GLN A 30 -0.90 31.61 24.04
CA GLN A 30 -0.71 32.92 23.39
C GLN A 30 0.75 33.18 22.98
N ALA A 31 1.70 32.65 23.77
CA ALA A 31 3.13 32.75 23.48
C ALA A 31 3.61 31.78 22.38
N GLN A 32 2.77 30.82 21.97
CA GLN A 32 3.10 29.94 20.86
C GLN A 32 2.98 30.70 19.54
N GLY A 33 3.99 30.56 18.69
CA GLY A 33 3.92 31.08 17.32
C GLY A 33 2.77 30.43 16.56
N PHE A 34 2.16 31.18 15.63
CA PHE A 34 1.10 30.64 14.78
C PHE A 34 1.57 29.40 14.02
N PRO A 35 0.73 28.36 13.90
CA PRO A 35 1.06 27.18 13.12
C PRO A 35 1.29 27.58 11.66
N ARG A 36 2.36 27.06 11.06
CA ARG A 36 2.63 27.24 9.64
C ARG A 36 1.85 26.20 8.85
N LEU A 37 1.02 26.65 7.91
CA LEU A 37 0.37 25.77 6.96
C LEU A 37 1.44 25.23 5.99
N LEU A 38 1.57 23.91 5.92
CA LEU A 38 2.41 23.24 4.93
C LEU A 38 1.58 23.03 3.65
N PRO A 39 2.18 23.24 2.46
CA PRO A 39 1.48 22.98 1.20
C PRO A 39 1.15 21.49 1.08
N LEU A 40 -0.11 21.19 0.72
CA LEU A 40 -0.61 19.81 0.57
C LEU A 40 -0.26 19.21 -0.80
N ASP A 41 -0.01 20.05 -1.81
CA ASP A 41 0.22 19.62 -3.19
C ASP A 41 1.32 18.55 -3.33
N PRO A 42 2.47 18.61 -2.62
CA PRO A 42 3.48 17.56 -2.72
C PRO A 42 3.00 16.21 -2.17
N LEU A 43 2.18 16.22 -1.11
CA LEU A 43 1.63 15.01 -0.50
C LEU A 43 0.55 14.38 -1.40
N LEU A 44 -0.27 15.23 -2.03
CA LEU A 44 -1.27 14.77 -3.00
C LEU A 44 -0.62 14.25 -4.28
N ALA A 45 0.46 14.89 -4.74
CA ALA A 45 1.24 14.42 -5.89
C ALA A 45 1.87 13.04 -5.63
N GLU A 46 2.36 12.77 -4.41
CA GLU A 46 2.88 11.44 -4.06
C GLU A 46 1.76 10.39 -4.02
N GLY A 47 0.57 10.74 -3.50
CA GLY A 47 -0.59 9.85 -3.47
C GLY A 47 -1.13 9.45 -4.85
N THR A 48 -0.86 10.25 -5.88
CA THR A 48 -1.27 9.95 -7.27
C THR A 48 -0.21 9.18 -8.06
N ARG A 49 0.99 8.97 -7.50
CA ARG A 49 2.02 8.18 -8.18
C ARG A 49 1.60 6.71 -8.29
N ALA A 50 1.79 6.17 -9.48
CA ALA A 50 1.61 4.74 -9.73
C ALA A 50 2.57 3.94 -8.83
N SER A 51 2.01 3.12 -7.94
CA SER A 51 2.80 2.27 -7.07
C SER A 51 3.57 1.23 -7.90
N ARG A 52 4.89 1.12 -7.65
CA ARG A 52 5.72 0.04 -8.23
C ARG A 52 5.16 -1.34 -7.91
N ALA A 53 4.56 -1.51 -6.74
CA ALA A 53 3.90 -2.76 -6.35
C ALA A 53 2.64 -3.03 -7.18
N ALA A 54 1.83 -2.00 -7.48
CA ALA A 54 0.65 -2.14 -8.33
C ALA A 54 1.03 -2.53 -9.78
N ALA A 55 2.09 -1.93 -10.32
CA ALA A 55 2.61 -2.29 -11.65
C ALA A 55 3.13 -3.74 -11.68
N ALA A 56 3.90 -4.15 -10.67
CA ALA A 56 4.38 -5.53 -10.54
C ALA A 56 3.22 -6.53 -10.41
N GLN A 57 2.17 -6.17 -9.66
CA GLN A 57 1.01 -7.03 -9.44
C GLN A 57 0.24 -7.33 -10.72
N ALA A 58 0.09 -6.34 -11.62
CA ALA A 58 -0.55 -6.56 -12.92
C ALA A 58 0.22 -7.59 -13.78
N SER A 59 1.55 -7.45 -13.85
CA SER A 59 2.43 -8.39 -14.55
C SER A 59 2.35 -9.80 -13.95
N LEU A 60 2.41 -9.91 -12.63
CA LEU A 60 2.30 -11.21 -11.94
C LEU A 60 0.94 -11.87 -12.15
N ARG A 61 -0.17 -11.11 -12.12
CA ARG A 61 -1.50 -11.63 -12.42
C ARG A 61 -1.60 -12.16 -13.84
N ALA A 62 -1.08 -11.43 -14.83
CA ALA A 62 -1.06 -11.87 -16.22
C ALA A 62 -0.26 -13.16 -16.40
N ARG A 63 0.95 -13.24 -15.81
CA ARG A 63 1.77 -14.46 -15.84
C ARG A 63 1.06 -15.64 -15.16
N GLY A 64 0.46 -15.41 -14.00
CA GLY A 64 -0.30 -16.43 -13.28
C GLY A 64 -1.55 -16.90 -14.02
N ALA A 65 -2.21 -16.04 -14.79
CA ALA A 65 -3.31 -16.44 -15.67
C ALA A 65 -2.82 -17.34 -16.82
N GLY A 66 -1.70 -16.97 -17.45
CA GLY A 66 -1.06 -17.79 -18.49
C GLY A 66 -0.64 -19.18 -17.97
N LEU A 67 -0.11 -19.25 -16.75
CA LEU A 67 0.28 -20.52 -16.12
C LEU A 67 -0.93 -21.39 -15.74
N ARG A 68 -2.04 -20.78 -15.30
CA ARG A 68 -3.27 -21.54 -14.97
C ARG A 68 -3.90 -22.24 -16.16
N GLY A 69 -3.77 -21.66 -17.36
CA GLY A 69 -4.24 -22.27 -18.60
C GLY A 69 -3.20 -23.15 -19.31
N ALA A 70 -1.93 -23.08 -18.89
CA ALA A 70 -0.86 -23.82 -19.54
C ALA A 70 -0.94 -25.31 -19.18
N ARG A 71 -1.06 -26.18 -20.20
CA ARG A 71 -0.73 -27.59 -20.04
C ARG A 71 0.77 -27.70 -19.83
N ILE A 72 1.18 -27.91 -18.59
CA ILE A 72 2.56 -28.28 -18.27
C ILE A 72 2.72 -29.74 -18.65
N THR A 73 3.40 -30.00 -19.77
CA THR A 73 3.77 -31.36 -20.15
C THR A 73 4.58 -31.96 -19.02
N ALA A 74 4.14 -33.10 -18.49
CA ALA A 74 4.92 -33.82 -17.50
C ALA A 74 6.33 -34.04 -18.06
N PRO A 75 7.39 -33.76 -17.28
CA PRO A 75 8.74 -33.92 -17.78
C PRO A 75 8.91 -35.38 -18.19
N ALA A 76 9.47 -35.61 -19.39
CA ALA A 76 9.73 -36.95 -19.91
C ALA A 76 10.94 -37.55 -19.19
N THR A 77 10.78 -37.84 -17.91
CA THR A 77 11.85 -38.36 -17.04
C THR A 77 12.04 -39.87 -17.16
N GLY A 78 11.20 -40.54 -17.97
CA GLY A 78 11.06 -42.00 -17.97
C GLY A 78 10.55 -42.51 -16.62
N ASP A 79 10.67 -43.82 -16.40
CA ASP A 79 10.33 -44.41 -15.11
C ASP A 79 11.35 -44.00 -14.02
N LEU A 80 10.87 -43.17 -13.08
CA LEU A 80 11.63 -42.70 -11.95
C LEU A 80 12.03 -43.83 -10.99
N ALA A 81 11.24 -44.90 -10.91
CA ALA A 81 11.57 -46.05 -10.07
C ALA A 81 12.80 -46.78 -10.62
N THR A 82 12.79 -47.12 -11.92
CA THR A 82 13.94 -47.71 -12.60
C THR A 82 15.18 -46.81 -12.52
N ARG A 83 15.02 -45.49 -12.69
CA ARG A 83 16.13 -44.54 -12.55
C ARG A 83 16.68 -44.50 -11.12
N GLY A 84 15.80 -44.51 -10.12
CA GLY A 84 16.18 -44.54 -8.71
C GLY A 84 16.90 -45.83 -8.31
N GLN A 85 16.51 -46.98 -8.87
CA GLN A 85 17.23 -48.24 -8.69
C GLN A 85 18.64 -48.18 -9.27
N ARG A 86 18.80 -47.72 -10.52
CA ARG A 86 20.12 -47.58 -11.16
C ARG A 86 21.06 -46.68 -10.36
N LEU A 87 20.55 -45.56 -9.83
CA LEU A 87 21.35 -44.66 -8.99
C LEU A 87 21.79 -45.32 -7.68
N ARG A 88 20.90 -46.07 -7.01
CA ARG A 88 21.23 -46.80 -5.78
C ARG A 88 22.27 -47.89 -6.04
N GLN A 89 22.13 -48.64 -7.14
CA GLN A 89 23.08 -49.67 -7.53
C GLN A 89 24.46 -49.08 -7.82
N ARG A 90 24.51 -48.00 -8.60
CA ARG A 90 25.77 -47.31 -8.89
C ARG A 90 26.42 -46.70 -7.64
N ALA A 91 25.63 -46.20 -6.70
CA ALA A 91 26.13 -45.72 -5.42
C ALA A 91 26.71 -46.86 -4.55
N ALA A 92 26.11 -48.06 -4.60
CA ALA A 92 26.64 -49.24 -3.93
C ALA A 92 27.95 -49.71 -4.56
N GLU A 93 28.03 -49.72 -5.89
CA GLU A 93 29.26 -50.03 -6.64
C GLU A 93 30.40 -49.05 -6.28
N LEU A 94 30.12 -47.75 -6.24
CA LEU A 94 31.11 -46.74 -5.87
C LEU A 94 31.61 -46.88 -4.44
N ARG A 95 30.75 -47.27 -3.49
CA ARG A 95 31.17 -47.55 -2.10
C ARG A 95 31.98 -48.84 -2.00
N ALA A 96 31.69 -49.83 -2.84
CA ALA A 96 32.43 -51.09 -2.86
C ALA A 96 33.82 -50.94 -3.49
N VAL A 97 34.04 -49.89 -4.28
CA VAL A 97 35.31 -49.56 -4.94
C VAL A 97 36.21 -48.70 -4.04
N ASP A 98 35.90 -48.54 -2.75
CA ASP A 98 36.68 -47.79 -1.72
C ASP A 98 38.14 -47.54 -2.16
N ILE A 99 38.41 -46.30 -2.57
CA ILE A 99 39.75 -45.76 -2.83
C ILE A 99 40.38 -45.41 -1.49
#